data_AF-A0A9E4ZQ64-F1
#
_entry.id   AF-A0A9E4ZQ64-F1
#
_cell.length_a   1.000
_cell.length_b   1.000
_cell.length_c   1.000
_cell.angle_alpha   90.00
_cell.angle_beta   90.00
_cell.angle_gamma   90.00
#
_symmetry.space_group_name_H-M   'P 1'
#
loop_
_entity.id
_entity.type
_entity.pdbx_description
1 polymer ?
#
loop_
_entity_poly.entity_id
_entity_poly.type
_entity_poly.pdbx_seq_one_letter_code
_entity_poly.pdbx_strand_id
1 'polypeptide(L)'
;MIYRAKVSGDEGLAIIDFDARGYKVFDEHNRLVKAFVKDNKVYVKVNKGTRYIYFVKDGSEAVPDDKSFLVNDFQVIKYEDCKNGKELQGFDGTLINGEKNTATHLYTEREIGTSFYLELDYDYEGQGDNLIVGFLAKGEPDSKANCHGQLLGGCDKYYAKGSYAIGFNPMYSKNTLVLITPDGNCQPFPVSNIEVTGKHTLRLIFDHGSFVAFFDETRVIPYISSDSRPGRVYVVGNSGAASSRIKINSMILYDGKLSDEVKEVQQVGFDEVRISNFKGVSEGTVKLGKANVIIGANNAGKTTILEALYLLASAEQVPVAFNDSIELLAYIHDIRENPMQSKFLFRFYNTRTPIKIEGGERKVEITYNGNFVVKKVTEKDKEVKGGEPRALFVNSSLLKRYLLYIGLNWEEISNMTEVINEVISEINEVNNEEYMETITYEPFSGQNTFYFIRRSDSKRVRLVDLGEGLQTFVTVRLLYEYLKPGLILWDDIESHLNPKLLGRIIAWFDDIPGQIVVTTHNLFVAKDIVESLNAKCLAVDIAKDGKLIVEEIDDLSRYIDLGLDPREIVRGKVVG
;
A
#
# COMPACT_ATOMS: atom_id res chain seq x y z
N MET A 1 -3.56 -5.47 -11.35
CA MET A 1 -3.56 -6.08 -10.01
C MET A 1 -3.36 -4.96 -9.02
N ILE A 2 -3.95 -5.06 -7.83
CA ILE A 2 -3.81 -4.02 -6.80
C ILE A 2 -3.38 -4.68 -5.50
N TYR A 3 -2.38 -4.09 -4.86
CA TYR A 3 -1.90 -4.48 -3.53
C TYR A 3 -2.03 -3.31 -2.57
N ARG A 4 -2.15 -3.60 -1.28
CA ARG A 4 -2.25 -2.61 -0.20
C ARG A 4 -1.32 -3.00 0.94
N ALA A 5 -0.60 -2.02 1.48
CA ALA A 5 0.20 -2.16 2.70
C ALA A 5 -0.35 -1.23 3.78
N LYS A 6 -0.40 -1.70 5.04
CA LYS A 6 -0.69 -0.84 6.19
C LYS A 6 0.59 -0.20 6.68
N VAL A 7 0.54 1.10 6.96
CA VAL A 7 1.65 1.91 7.47
C VAL A 7 1.25 2.56 8.80
N SER A 8 2.23 2.98 9.62
CA SER A 8 2.00 3.43 11.00
C SER A 8 1.15 4.70 11.15
N GLY A 9 0.95 5.48 10.08
CA GLY A 9 0.36 6.81 10.16
C GLY A 9 1.35 7.92 10.47
N ASP A 10 2.59 7.59 10.82
CA ASP A 10 3.63 8.59 11.06
C ASP A 10 4.20 9.13 9.75
N GLU A 11 4.55 10.41 9.77
CA GLU A 11 5.29 11.00 8.66
C GLU A 11 6.71 10.43 8.63
N GLY A 12 7.15 9.99 7.45
CA GLY A 12 8.48 9.40 7.30
C GLY A 12 8.66 8.57 6.05
N LEU A 13 9.73 7.79 6.05
CA LEU A 13 10.04 6.81 5.01
C LEU A 13 9.56 5.43 5.45
N ALA A 14 8.61 4.84 4.71
CA ALA A 14 8.26 3.42 4.84
C ALA A 14 9.10 2.59 3.86
N ILE A 15 9.74 1.54 4.38
CA ILE A 15 10.45 0.56 3.56
C ILE A 15 9.62 -0.72 3.57
N ILE A 16 9.15 -1.13 2.40
CA ILE A 16 8.15 -2.19 2.25
C ILE A 16 8.78 -3.31 1.43
N ASP A 17 8.77 -4.54 1.94
CA ASP A 17 9.27 -5.74 1.26
C ASP A 17 8.32 -6.18 0.13
N PHE A 18 8.29 -5.38 -0.93
CA PHE A 18 7.48 -5.58 -2.12
C PHE A 18 8.17 -5.00 -3.35
N ASP A 19 8.30 -5.83 -4.37
CA ASP A 19 8.81 -5.41 -5.67
C ASP A 19 7.72 -4.65 -6.44
N ALA A 20 7.71 -3.33 -6.29
CA ALA A 20 6.75 -2.45 -6.93
C ALA A 20 7.15 -2.05 -8.38
N ARG A 21 8.06 -2.78 -9.04
CA ARG A 21 8.37 -2.52 -10.47
C ARG A 21 7.11 -2.68 -11.33
N GLY A 22 6.77 -1.63 -12.09
CA GLY A 22 5.55 -1.57 -12.89
C GLY A 22 4.27 -1.27 -12.10
N TYR A 23 4.40 -0.74 -10.88
CA TYR A 23 3.27 -0.25 -10.08
C TYR A 23 3.42 1.25 -9.83
N LYS A 24 2.30 1.97 -9.99
CA LYS A 24 2.16 3.30 -9.40
C LYS A 24 1.79 3.17 -7.93
N VAL A 25 2.27 4.10 -7.12
CA VAL A 25 2.08 4.09 -5.67
C VAL A 25 1.16 5.24 -5.27
N PHE A 26 0.09 4.94 -4.55
CA PHE A 26 -0.91 5.91 -4.09
C PHE A 26 -1.11 5.82 -2.58
N ASP A 27 -1.54 6.91 -1.96
CA ASP A 27 -2.09 6.87 -0.60
C ASP A 27 -3.59 6.49 -0.60
N GLU A 28 -4.19 6.44 0.59
CA GLU A 28 -5.61 6.09 0.79
C GLU A 28 -6.63 7.15 0.31
N HIS A 29 -6.15 8.26 -0.23
CA HIS A 29 -6.93 9.32 -0.87
C HIS A 29 -6.65 9.37 -2.38
N ASN A 30 -6.10 8.29 -2.95
CA ASN A 30 -5.76 8.17 -4.37
C ASN A 30 -4.78 9.24 -4.88
N ARG A 31 -3.94 9.81 -4.00
CA ARG A 31 -2.89 10.75 -4.39
C ARG A 31 -1.60 9.98 -4.68
N LEU A 32 -0.95 10.31 -5.80
CA LEU A 32 0.33 9.70 -6.16
C LEU A 32 1.38 10.04 -5.09
N VAL A 33 2.02 9.03 -4.51
CA VAL A 33 3.08 9.20 -3.52
C VAL A 33 4.45 8.96 -4.13
N LYS A 34 5.44 9.67 -3.60
CA LYS A 34 6.83 9.51 -3.99
C LYS A 34 7.34 8.16 -3.50
N ALA A 35 7.84 7.35 -4.44
CA ALA A 35 8.42 6.05 -4.15
C ALA A 35 9.60 5.75 -5.07
N PHE A 36 10.46 4.81 -4.68
CA PHE A 36 11.45 4.19 -5.57
C PHE A 36 11.65 2.72 -5.18
N VAL A 37 12.12 1.89 -6.12
CA VAL A 37 12.31 0.43 -5.92
C VAL A 37 13.78 0.08 -5.97
N LYS A 38 14.26 -0.71 -5.00
CA LYS A 38 15.61 -1.27 -4.94
C LYS A 38 15.58 -2.62 -4.22
N ASP A 39 16.30 -3.62 -4.74
CA ASP A 39 16.46 -4.95 -4.13
C ASP A 39 15.15 -5.63 -3.66
N ASN A 40 14.11 -5.57 -4.52
CA ASN A 40 12.75 -6.07 -4.24
C ASN A 40 12.04 -5.40 -3.06
N LYS A 41 12.51 -4.22 -2.63
CA LYS A 41 11.84 -3.35 -1.67
C LYS A 41 11.39 -2.07 -2.35
N VAL A 42 10.30 -1.51 -1.86
CA VAL A 42 9.82 -0.19 -2.26
C VAL A 42 9.91 0.76 -1.07
N TYR A 43 10.50 1.91 -1.33
CA TYR A 43 10.73 2.98 -0.39
C TYR A 43 9.69 4.05 -0.68
N VAL A 44 8.80 4.33 0.27
CA VAL A 44 7.65 5.22 0.06
C VAL A 44 7.69 6.36 1.07
N LYS A 45 7.57 7.59 0.61
CA LYS A 45 7.35 8.73 1.51
C LYS A 45 5.90 8.72 1.98
N VAL A 46 5.73 8.54 3.28
CA VAL A 46 4.42 8.50 3.97
C VAL A 46 4.20 9.85 4.64
N ASN A 47 3.03 10.45 4.39
CA ASN A 47 2.61 11.67 5.06
C ASN A 47 1.88 11.35 6.36
N LYS A 48 1.92 12.27 7.31
CA LYS A 48 1.20 12.15 8.59
C LYS A 48 -0.28 11.83 8.37
N GLY A 49 -0.78 10.85 9.11
CA GLY A 49 -2.16 10.38 9.07
C GLY A 49 -2.44 9.29 8.03
N THR A 50 -1.50 9.00 7.12
CA THR A 50 -1.69 7.98 6.08
C THR A 50 -1.66 6.58 6.70
N ARG A 51 -2.75 5.82 6.62
CA ARG A 51 -2.86 4.45 7.17
C ARG A 51 -2.53 3.37 6.15
N TYR A 52 -2.74 3.64 4.87
CA TYR A 52 -2.54 2.66 3.80
C TYR A 52 -1.83 3.25 2.58
N ILE A 53 -0.98 2.42 1.98
CA ILE A 53 -0.35 2.65 0.69
C ILE A 53 -0.87 1.59 -0.28
N TYR A 54 -1.20 2.02 -1.50
CA TYR A 54 -1.74 1.20 -2.57
C TYR A 54 -0.74 1.11 -3.73
N PHE A 55 -0.52 -0.11 -4.20
CA PHE A 55 0.28 -0.38 -5.39
C PHE A 55 -0.66 -0.82 -6.50
N VAL A 56 -0.83 0.04 -7.50
CA VAL A 56 -1.73 -0.20 -8.64
C VAL A 56 -0.88 -0.49 -9.85
N LYS A 57 -1.03 -1.71 -10.40
CA LYS A 57 -0.27 -2.14 -11.58
C LYS A 57 -0.65 -1.27 -12.78
N ASP A 58 0.33 -0.62 -13.38
CA ASP A 58 0.17 0.20 -14.58
C ASP A 58 1.30 -0.16 -15.53
N GLY A 59 0.97 -0.67 -16.73
CA GLY A 59 1.87 -1.41 -17.62
C GLY A 59 3.03 -0.62 -18.25
N SER A 60 3.27 0.62 -17.81
CA SER A 60 4.41 1.45 -18.18
C SER A 60 5.34 1.61 -16.97
N GLU A 61 6.66 1.57 -17.16
CA GLU A 61 7.66 1.87 -16.12
C GLU A 61 7.31 3.17 -15.38
N ALA A 62 6.67 3.07 -14.21
CA ALA A 62 6.20 4.22 -13.47
C ALA A 62 6.31 3.97 -11.97
N VAL A 63 7.55 3.87 -11.52
CA VAL A 63 7.94 4.51 -10.26
C VAL A 63 8.91 5.61 -10.70
N PRO A 64 8.51 6.90 -10.70
CA PRO A 64 9.39 7.95 -11.20
C PRO A 64 10.67 7.99 -10.37
N ASP A 65 11.79 8.09 -11.08
CA ASP A 65 13.17 8.21 -10.60
C ASP A 65 13.30 9.41 -9.64
N ASP A 66 13.00 9.20 -8.37
CA ASP A 66 12.90 10.30 -7.43
C ASP A 66 14.29 10.67 -6.89
N LYS A 67 14.86 11.67 -7.54
CA LYS A 67 16.06 12.43 -7.14
C LYS A 67 16.01 12.94 -5.69
N SER A 68 14.87 12.83 -4.99
CA SER A 68 14.69 13.17 -3.58
C SER A 68 15.31 12.14 -2.60
N PHE A 69 15.52 10.89 -3.02
CA PHE A 69 16.07 9.81 -2.17
C PHE A 69 17.46 9.35 -2.62
N LEU A 70 17.75 9.54 -3.91
CA LEU A 70 19.01 9.19 -4.52
C LEU A 70 19.93 10.40 -4.59
N VAL A 71 21.18 10.13 -4.24
CA VAL A 71 22.31 11.03 -4.24
C VAL A 71 22.61 11.50 -5.66
N ASN A 72 21.98 12.59 -6.09
CA ASN A 72 22.43 13.36 -7.26
C ASN A 72 23.19 14.64 -6.86
N ASP A 73 23.19 14.98 -5.57
CA ASP A 73 23.76 16.24 -5.03
C ASP A 73 25.13 16.06 -4.35
N PHE A 74 25.77 14.89 -4.49
CA PHE A 74 27.08 14.68 -3.88
C PHE A 74 28.18 15.11 -4.84
N GLN A 75 28.99 16.06 -4.38
CA GLN A 75 30.21 16.42 -5.09
C GLN A 75 31.23 15.32 -4.91
N VAL A 76 31.90 15.01 -6.01
CA VAL A 76 32.93 13.99 -6.12
C VAL A 76 34.27 14.71 -6.09
N ILE A 77 34.95 14.69 -4.94
CA ILE A 77 36.14 15.50 -4.69
C ILE A 77 37.39 14.63 -4.80
N LYS A 78 38.25 14.89 -5.78
CA LYS A 78 39.56 14.24 -5.89
C LYS A 78 40.51 14.75 -4.81
N TYR A 79 41.18 13.82 -4.14
CA TYR A 79 41.94 14.08 -2.91
C TYR A 79 43.46 14.19 -3.08
N GLU A 80 43.96 14.02 -4.31
CA GLU A 80 45.39 13.86 -4.64
C GLU A 80 46.31 15.06 -4.29
N ASP A 81 45.78 16.20 -3.80
CA ASP A 81 46.58 17.40 -3.51
C ASP A 81 46.65 17.82 -2.03
N CYS A 82 45.95 17.17 -1.09
CA CYS A 82 45.82 17.59 0.34
C CYS A 82 45.37 19.07 0.56
N LYS A 83 45.15 19.85 -0.50
CA LYS A 83 45.05 21.31 -0.50
C LYS A 83 43.97 21.88 -1.41
N ASN A 84 43.67 21.30 -2.59
CA ASN A 84 42.68 21.83 -3.53
C ASN A 84 41.79 20.71 -4.11
N GLY A 85 40.50 20.70 -3.76
CA GLY A 85 39.51 19.81 -4.38
C GLY A 85 39.06 20.32 -5.75
N LYS A 86 38.80 19.42 -6.69
CA LYS A 86 38.07 19.69 -7.93
C LYS A 86 36.94 18.68 -8.10
N GLU A 87 35.77 19.16 -8.48
CA GLU A 87 34.60 18.35 -8.80
C GLU A 87 34.87 17.48 -10.04
N LEU A 88 34.66 16.17 -9.92
CA LEU A 88 34.86 15.21 -11.01
C LEU A 88 33.55 14.99 -11.77
N GLN A 89 33.56 15.29 -13.07
CA GLN A 89 32.47 14.88 -13.98
C GLN A 89 32.62 13.39 -14.33
N GLY A 90 31.57 12.58 -14.13
CA GLY A 90 31.51 11.18 -14.60
C GLY A 90 31.97 10.11 -13.59
N PHE A 91 31.68 10.28 -12.30
CA PHE A 91 31.96 9.28 -11.26
C PHE A 91 31.29 7.92 -11.55
N ASP A 92 32.08 6.86 -11.59
CA ASP A 92 31.64 5.49 -11.93
C ASP A 92 31.25 4.64 -10.70
N GLY A 93 31.18 5.26 -9.53
CA GLY A 93 30.96 4.61 -8.23
C GLY A 93 32.25 4.20 -7.50
N THR A 94 33.43 4.23 -8.15
CA THR A 94 34.68 3.78 -7.51
C THR A 94 35.29 4.88 -6.63
N LEU A 95 35.12 4.76 -5.30
CA LEU A 95 35.72 5.68 -4.30
C LEU A 95 37.25 5.57 -4.24
N ILE A 96 37.78 4.35 -4.20
CA ILE A 96 39.22 4.05 -4.14
C ILE A 96 39.59 3.07 -5.24
N ASN A 97 40.69 3.34 -5.94
CA ASN A 97 41.39 2.38 -6.77
C ASN A 97 42.91 2.50 -6.53
N GLY A 98 43.48 1.54 -5.78
CA GLY A 98 44.89 1.53 -5.39
C GLY A 98 45.89 1.50 -6.55
N GLU A 99 45.49 1.02 -7.74
CA GLU A 99 46.36 1.01 -8.94
C GLU A 99 46.43 2.38 -9.62
N LYS A 100 45.39 3.20 -9.48
CA LYS A 100 45.26 4.52 -10.13
C LYS A 100 45.48 5.70 -9.17
N ASN A 101 45.74 5.42 -7.89
CA ASN A 101 45.98 6.39 -6.81
C ASN A 101 44.86 7.45 -6.65
N THR A 102 43.62 7.11 -7.03
CA THR A 102 42.47 8.01 -6.95
C THR A 102 41.85 7.92 -5.57
N ALA A 103 41.80 9.03 -4.83
CA ALA A 103 40.96 9.16 -3.65
C ALA A 103 39.85 10.17 -3.94
N THR A 104 38.61 9.75 -3.67
CA THR A 104 37.43 10.42 -4.19
C THR A 104 36.40 10.51 -3.09
N HIS A 105 36.33 11.64 -2.41
CA HIS A 105 35.42 11.90 -1.30
C HIS A 105 34.04 12.27 -1.86
N LEU A 106 32.98 11.68 -1.30
CA LEU A 106 31.59 12.06 -1.58
C LEU A 106 31.12 12.97 -0.45
N TYR A 107 30.68 14.18 -0.80
CA TYR A 107 30.16 15.15 0.16
C TYR A 107 28.84 15.74 -0.32
N THR A 108 27.85 15.79 0.56
CA THR A 108 26.60 16.51 0.27
C THR A 108 26.68 17.95 0.70
N GLU A 109 26.42 18.87 -0.23
CA GLU A 109 26.22 20.30 0.09
C GLU A 109 24.93 20.54 0.88
N ARG A 110 23.93 19.68 0.70
CA ARG A 110 22.65 19.73 1.39
C ARG A 110 22.81 19.38 2.86
N GLU A 111 22.32 20.27 3.71
CA GLU A 111 22.17 20.02 5.14
C GLU A 111 20.92 19.16 5.37
N ILE A 112 21.09 18.02 6.03
CA ILE A 112 20.00 17.14 6.47
C ILE A 112 19.60 17.48 7.90
N GLY A 113 18.32 17.27 8.21
CA GLY A 113 17.72 17.60 9.48
C GLY A 113 18.16 16.71 10.63
N THR A 114 17.35 16.74 11.70
CA THR A 114 17.63 16.04 12.96
C THR A 114 17.20 14.57 12.97
N SER A 115 16.67 14.09 11.85
CA SER A 115 16.31 12.69 11.63
C SER A 115 16.62 12.32 10.17
N PHE A 116 17.26 11.19 9.95
CA PHE A 116 17.58 10.71 8.61
C PHE A 116 17.74 9.20 8.55
N TYR A 117 17.60 8.66 7.35
CA TYR A 117 17.96 7.30 7.00
C TYR A 117 19.00 7.33 5.89
N LEU A 118 20.09 6.58 6.07
CA LEU A 118 21.13 6.39 5.06
C LEU A 118 21.40 4.90 4.87
N GLU A 119 21.49 4.47 3.61
CA GLU A 119 21.90 3.11 3.23
C GLU A 119 23.01 3.19 2.19
N LEU A 120 24.14 2.55 2.47
CA LEU A 120 25.31 2.53 1.61
C LEU A 120 25.66 1.08 1.26
N ASP A 121 25.55 0.74 -0.03
CA ASP A 121 26.04 -0.53 -0.55
C ASP A 121 27.42 -0.35 -1.14
N TYR A 122 28.35 -1.21 -0.75
CA TYR A 122 29.71 -1.14 -1.24
C TYR A 122 30.31 -2.52 -1.53
N ASP A 123 31.25 -2.54 -2.49
CA ASP A 123 32.18 -3.62 -2.74
C ASP A 123 33.58 -3.17 -2.27
N TYR A 124 34.18 -3.92 -1.36
CA TYR A 124 35.54 -3.69 -0.87
C TYR A 124 36.43 -4.88 -1.25
N GLU A 125 37.53 -4.62 -1.96
CA GLU A 125 38.59 -5.58 -2.27
C GLU A 125 39.93 -5.06 -1.72
N GLY A 126 40.78 -5.93 -1.18
CA GLY A 126 42.11 -5.55 -0.66
C GLY A 126 42.20 -5.54 0.86
N GLN A 127 43.25 -4.90 1.41
CA GLN A 127 43.53 -4.95 2.86
C GLN A 127 43.88 -3.60 3.51
N GLY A 128 44.17 -2.52 2.77
CA GLY A 128 44.92 -1.36 3.27
C GLY A 128 44.12 -0.17 3.83
N ASP A 129 42.87 -0.01 3.42
CA ASP A 129 42.23 1.33 3.34
C ASP A 129 40.96 1.47 4.17
N ASN A 130 40.65 2.69 4.61
CA ASN A 130 39.42 2.94 5.36
C ASN A 130 38.25 3.25 4.42
N LEU A 131 37.07 2.74 4.78
CA LEU A 131 35.80 3.32 4.40
C LEU A 131 35.19 4.00 5.62
N ILE A 132 34.84 5.28 5.49
CA ILE A 132 34.24 6.08 6.56
C ILE A 132 33.00 6.78 6.01
N VAL A 133 31.89 6.70 6.75
CA VAL A 133 30.66 7.45 6.52
C VAL A 133 30.45 8.40 7.68
N GLY A 134 30.52 9.69 7.44
CA GLY A 134 30.27 10.72 8.43
C GLY A 134 28.95 11.43 8.25
N PHE A 135 28.40 11.94 9.34
CA PHE A 135 27.10 12.61 9.40
C PHE A 135 27.09 13.72 10.46
N LEU A 136 26.15 14.66 10.32
CA LEU A 136 26.06 15.91 11.09
C LEU A 136 27.31 16.81 10.93
N ALA A 137 28.01 16.72 9.80
CA ALA A 137 29.18 17.55 9.53
C ALA A 137 28.79 19.02 9.32
N LYS A 138 29.61 19.96 9.82
CA LYS A 138 29.45 21.40 9.52
C LYS A 138 30.07 21.81 8.19
N GLY A 139 31.00 21.01 7.69
CA GLY A 139 31.82 21.25 6.52
C GLY A 139 32.43 19.95 6.01
N GLU A 140 33.23 20.05 4.96
CA GLU A 140 34.01 18.92 4.44
C GLU A 140 34.99 18.36 5.49
N PRO A 141 35.42 17.10 5.35
CA PRO A 141 36.51 16.53 6.12
C PRO A 141 37.77 17.40 6.08
N ASP A 142 38.18 17.88 7.24
CA ASP A 142 39.25 18.86 7.43
C ASP A 142 40.35 18.38 8.39
N SER A 143 40.15 17.21 9.00
CA SER A 143 40.97 16.69 10.09
C SER A 143 41.08 15.17 10.08
N LYS A 144 41.83 14.64 11.06
CA LYS A 144 41.94 13.21 11.36
C LYS A 144 41.35 12.90 12.72
N ALA A 145 40.74 11.73 12.84
CA ALA A 145 40.25 11.24 14.12
C ALA A 145 41.40 10.69 14.99
N ASN A 146 41.25 10.77 16.31
CA ASN A 146 42.22 10.26 17.28
C ASN A 146 41.98 8.76 17.56
N CYS A 147 42.12 7.94 16.52
CA CYS A 147 41.85 6.51 16.61
C CYS A 147 43.07 5.67 17.04
N HIS A 148 44.19 6.27 17.47
CA HIS A 148 45.40 5.54 17.89
C HIS A 148 45.85 4.44 16.90
N GLY A 149 45.68 4.67 15.60
CA GLY A 149 46.03 3.72 14.54
C GLY A 149 44.93 2.73 14.11
N GLN A 150 43.74 2.75 14.72
CA GLN A 150 42.60 1.90 14.32
C GLN A 150 41.94 2.35 13.00
N LEU A 151 42.11 3.62 12.65
CA LEU A 151 41.82 4.17 11.33
C LEU A 151 43.12 4.84 10.86
N LEU A 152 43.61 4.44 9.69
CA LEU A 152 44.83 4.98 9.09
C LEU A 152 44.44 5.74 7.83
N GLY A 153 44.88 6.99 7.70
CA GLY A 153 44.67 7.77 6.49
C GLY A 153 45.99 7.98 5.78
N GLY A 154 46.02 7.86 4.45
CA GLY A 154 47.15 8.34 3.64
C GLY A 154 47.28 9.86 3.69
N CYS A 155 46.19 10.60 3.99
CA CYS A 155 46.19 12.03 4.25
C CYS A 155 45.35 12.38 5.50
N ASP A 156 45.70 13.51 6.11
CA ASP A 156 45.20 13.98 7.41
C ASP A 156 43.78 14.58 7.38
N LYS A 157 43.04 14.49 6.26
CA LYS A 157 41.71 15.12 6.07
C LYS A 157 40.65 14.09 5.68
N TYR A 158 40.24 13.22 6.60
CA TYR A 158 39.23 12.17 6.34
C TYR A 158 38.05 12.20 7.33
N TYR A 159 38.12 13.10 8.30
CA TYR A 159 37.12 13.30 9.32
C TYR A 159 36.79 14.79 9.44
N ALA A 160 35.51 15.13 9.44
CA ALA A 160 35.06 16.49 9.70
C ALA A 160 34.95 16.72 11.21
N LYS A 161 35.77 17.63 11.77
CA LYS A 161 35.81 17.83 13.22
C LYS A 161 34.42 18.22 13.78
N GLY A 162 33.96 17.52 14.81
CA GLY A 162 32.65 17.74 15.42
C GLY A 162 31.49 17.00 14.75
N SER A 163 31.77 16.11 13.79
CA SER A 163 30.78 15.20 13.20
C SER A 163 30.78 13.84 13.91
N TYR A 164 29.76 13.04 13.69
CA TYR A 164 29.89 11.60 13.93
C TYR A 164 30.38 10.93 12.66
N ALA A 165 31.12 9.83 12.80
CA ALA A 165 31.40 8.97 11.66
C ALA A 165 31.46 7.51 12.05
N ILE A 166 31.15 6.62 11.12
CA ILE A 166 31.30 5.18 11.29
C ILE A 166 32.10 4.64 10.11
N GLY A 167 33.03 3.74 10.39
CA GLY A 167 33.86 3.18 9.35
C GLY A 167 34.61 1.95 9.80
N PHE A 168 35.61 1.52 9.04
CA PHE A 168 36.48 0.41 9.41
C PHE A 168 37.82 0.53 8.68
N ASN A 169 38.83 -0.19 9.19
CA ASN A 169 40.09 -0.44 8.51
C ASN A 169 40.40 -1.96 8.58
N PRO A 170 40.42 -2.68 7.46
CA PRO A 170 40.64 -4.12 7.49
C PRO A 170 42.08 -4.55 7.82
N MET A 171 43.09 -3.67 7.72
CA MET A 171 44.43 -3.96 8.27
C MET A 171 44.41 -4.04 9.78
N TYR A 172 43.58 -3.24 10.44
CA TYR A 172 43.49 -3.26 11.90
C TYR A 172 42.60 -4.39 12.38
N SER A 173 41.40 -4.48 11.80
CA SER A 173 40.46 -5.54 12.13
C SER A 173 39.54 -5.80 10.96
N LYS A 174 39.42 -7.07 10.60
CA LYS A 174 38.51 -7.52 9.56
C LYS A 174 37.05 -7.56 9.99
N ASN A 175 36.74 -7.44 11.28
CA ASN A 175 35.39 -7.70 11.81
C ASN A 175 35.00 -6.66 12.86
N THR A 176 35.46 -5.42 12.70
CA THR A 176 35.19 -4.34 13.66
C THR A 176 34.85 -3.06 12.91
N LEU A 177 33.69 -2.49 13.23
CA LEU A 177 33.36 -1.11 12.88
C LEU A 177 33.90 -0.17 13.95
N VAL A 178 34.22 1.05 13.58
CA VAL A 178 34.72 2.10 14.47
C VAL A 178 33.77 3.28 14.39
N LEU A 179 33.18 3.66 15.52
CA LEU A 179 32.44 4.91 15.68
C LEU A 179 33.42 6.01 16.09
N ILE A 180 33.39 7.13 15.38
CA ILE A 180 34.09 8.37 15.69
C ILE A 180 33.06 9.34 16.27
N THR A 181 33.32 9.80 17.50
CA THR A 181 32.48 10.79 18.19
C THR A 181 32.92 12.23 17.86
N PRO A 182 32.10 13.27 18.10
CA PRO A 182 32.40 14.66 17.74
C PRO A 182 33.71 15.22 18.29
N ASP A 183 34.17 14.72 19.44
CA ASP A 183 35.48 15.03 20.04
C ASP A 183 36.67 14.37 19.30
N GLY A 184 36.40 13.50 18.33
CA GLY A 184 37.37 12.77 17.52
C GLY A 184 37.83 11.45 18.15
N ASN A 185 37.23 11.02 19.25
CA ASN A 185 37.55 9.73 19.88
C ASN A 185 36.90 8.57 19.14
N CYS A 186 37.52 7.40 19.21
CA CYS A 186 37.12 6.23 18.43
C CYS A 186 36.72 5.07 19.34
N GLN A 187 35.58 4.45 19.04
CA GLN A 187 35.00 3.35 19.78
C GLN A 187 34.83 2.14 18.86
N PRO A 188 35.51 1.01 19.10
CA PRO A 188 35.38 -0.18 18.28
C PRO A 188 34.13 -1.00 18.63
N PHE A 189 33.46 -1.52 17.62
CA PHE A 189 32.27 -2.36 17.70
C PHE A 189 32.47 -3.62 16.84
N PRO A 190 32.64 -4.80 17.46
CA PRO A 190 32.81 -6.04 16.71
C PRO A 190 31.51 -6.43 15.99
N VAL A 191 31.63 -6.80 14.71
CA VAL A 191 30.54 -7.39 13.91
C VAL A 191 30.78 -8.90 13.86
N SER A 192 29.90 -9.67 14.47
CA SER A 192 30.11 -11.11 14.68
C SER A 192 30.06 -11.89 13.37
N ASN A 193 31.12 -12.65 13.06
CA ASN A 193 31.20 -13.61 11.94
C ASN A 193 31.07 -13.02 10.52
N ILE A 194 31.26 -11.72 10.34
CA ILE A 194 31.23 -11.06 9.02
C ILE A 194 32.54 -10.29 8.85
N GLU A 195 33.28 -10.55 7.76
CA GLU A 195 34.41 -9.70 7.39
C GLU A 195 33.87 -8.39 6.78
N VAL A 196 34.46 -7.25 7.11
CA VAL A 196 34.08 -5.93 6.55
C VAL A 196 34.53 -5.76 5.09
N THR A 197 35.36 -6.68 4.59
CA THR A 197 35.77 -6.75 3.19
C THR A 197 34.82 -7.64 2.40
N GLY A 198 34.48 -7.26 1.18
CA GLY A 198 33.50 -7.96 0.36
C GLY A 198 32.35 -7.06 -0.04
N LYS A 199 31.18 -7.65 -0.25
CA LYS A 199 29.96 -6.92 -0.63
C LYS A 199 29.05 -6.79 0.58
N HIS A 200 28.82 -5.57 1.03
CA HIS A 200 28.05 -5.31 2.25
C HIS A 200 27.19 -4.06 2.14
N THR A 201 26.22 -3.98 3.04
CA THR A 201 25.34 -2.82 3.20
C THR A 201 25.51 -2.22 4.59
N LEU A 202 25.81 -0.92 4.66
CA LEU A 202 25.86 -0.15 5.90
C LEU A 202 24.63 0.76 5.98
N ARG A 203 23.77 0.55 6.99
CA ARG A 203 22.56 1.36 7.24
C ARG A 203 22.70 2.20 8.49
N LEU A 204 22.40 3.49 8.40
CA LEU A 204 22.39 4.44 9.50
C LEU A 204 20.99 5.02 9.67
N ILE A 205 20.47 4.97 10.90
CA ILE A 205 19.22 5.58 11.30
C ILE A 205 19.54 6.58 12.40
N PHE A 206 19.21 7.84 12.17
CA PHE A 206 19.33 8.89 13.18
C PHE A 206 17.95 9.51 13.40
N ASP A 207 17.57 9.70 14.65
CA ASP A 207 16.31 10.33 15.01
C ASP A 207 16.45 11.10 16.34
N HIS A 208 16.39 12.42 16.29
CA HIS A 208 16.42 13.33 17.44
C HIS A 208 17.48 12.98 18.51
N GLY A 209 18.70 12.68 18.08
CA GLY A 209 19.81 12.34 18.99
C GLY A 209 19.94 10.86 19.32
N SER A 210 19.06 9.99 18.83
CA SER A 210 19.26 8.54 18.84
C SER A 210 19.90 8.09 17.53
N PHE A 211 20.96 7.30 17.61
CA PHE A 211 21.66 6.75 16.46
C PHE A 211 21.68 5.22 16.52
N VAL A 212 21.28 4.58 15.41
CA VAL A 212 21.40 3.14 15.21
C VAL A 212 22.09 2.83 13.89
N ALA A 213 23.11 1.96 13.94
CA ALA A 213 23.78 1.44 12.76
C ALA A 213 23.53 -0.06 12.59
N PHE A 214 23.34 -0.49 11.35
CA PHE A 214 23.29 -1.89 10.94
C PHE A 214 24.37 -2.17 9.89
N PHE A 215 25.01 -3.32 10.02
CA PHE A 215 25.94 -3.87 9.05
C PHE A 215 25.35 -5.16 8.50
N ASP A 216 25.03 -5.16 7.21
CA ASP A 216 24.07 -6.10 6.64
C ASP A 216 22.83 -6.15 7.55
N GLU A 217 22.37 -7.34 7.95
CA GLU A 217 21.23 -7.50 8.87
C GLU A 217 21.60 -7.41 10.36
N THR A 218 22.88 -7.21 10.68
CA THR A 218 23.35 -7.19 12.07
C THR A 218 23.25 -5.78 12.64
N ARG A 219 22.46 -5.60 13.71
CA ARG A 219 22.44 -4.35 14.48
C ARG A 219 23.76 -4.23 15.25
N VAL A 220 24.49 -3.13 15.04
CA VAL A 220 25.83 -2.95 15.60
C VAL A 220 25.84 -1.98 16.77
N ILE A 221 25.17 -0.84 16.63
CA ILE A 221 25.32 0.30 17.56
C ILE A 221 23.95 0.84 17.94
N PRO A 222 23.60 0.92 19.24
CA PRO A 222 22.75 1.97 19.76
C PRO A 222 23.64 3.02 20.46
N TYR A 223 23.61 4.27 20.00
CA TYR A 223 24.31 5.37 20.63
C TYR A 223 23.34 6.52 20.88
N ILE A 224 23.37 7.10 22.07
CA ILE A 224 22.63 8.33 22.38
C ILE A 224 23.59 9.48 22.13
N SER A 225 23.37 10.18 21.03
CA SER A 225 24.05 11.43 20.72
C SER A 225 23.57 12.54 21.67
N SER A 226 24.52 13.31 22.19
CA SER A 226 24.24 14.59 22.86
C SER A 226 23.94 15.72 21.87
N ASP A 227 24.12 15.47 20.57
CA ASP A 227 23.98 16.42 19.48
C ASP A 227 22.83 16.00 18.55
N SER A 228 21.84 16.87 18.41
CA SER A 228 20.67 16.69 17.55
C SER A 228 20.59 17.75 16.47
N ARG A 229 21.69 18.45 16.16
CA ARG A 229 21.70 19.51 15.16
C ARG A 229 21.62 18.96 13.72
N PRO A 230 21.06 19.73 12.77
CA PRO A 230 21.23 19.47 11.36
C PRO A 230 22.71 19.47 10.95
N GLY A 231 23.03 18.78 9.85
CA GLY A 231 24.38 18.80 9.29
C GLY A 231 24.48 18.03 7.99
N ARG A 232 25.70 17.81 7.51
CA ARG A 232 25.97 17.17 6.21
C ARG A 232 26.49 15.75 6.36
N VAL A 233 26.33 14.96 5.32
CA VAL A 233 26.85 13.59 5.20
C VAL A 233 28.09 13.58 4.30
N TYR A 234 29.03 12.71 4.60
CA TYR A 234 30.18 12.45 3.75
C TYR A 234 30.54 10.97 3.72
N VAL A 235 31.10 10.51 2.61
CA VAL A 235 31.71 9.19 2.49
C VAL A 235 33.14 9.37 2.02
N VAL A 236 34.08 8.87 2.81
CA VAL A 236 35.50 8.94 2.53
C VAL A 236 36.04 7.54 2.37
N GLY A 237 36.58 7.26 1.19
CA GLY A 237 37.57 6.21 1.00
C GLY A 237 38.96 6.83 1.09
N ASN A 238 39.79 6.40 2.04
CA ASN A 238 41.16 6.93 2.19
C ASN A 238 42.21 5.83 1.95
N SER A 239 43.09 6.08 0.97
CA SER A 239 44.14 5.16 0.53
C SER A 239 45.43 5.36 1.32
N GLY A 240 45.83 4.36 2.11
CA GLY A 240 47.15 4.27 2.74
C GLY A 240 48.09 3.27 2.03
N ALA A 241 47.56 2.32 1.28
CA ALA A 241 48.34 1.29 0.58
C ALA A 241 47.76 0.96 -0.82
N ALA A 242 48.62 0.71 -1.81
CA ALA A 242 48.27 0.53 -3.23
C ALA A 242 47.54 -0.79 -3.57
N SER A 243 46.78 -1.37 -2.64
CA SER A 243 46.23 -2.74 -2.77
C SER A 243 44.72 -2.85 -2.58
N SER A 244 43.98 -1.76 -2.32
CA SER A 244 42.53 -1.83 -2.12
C SER A 244 41.72 -1.10 -3.19
N ARG A 245 40.51 -1.60 -3.40
CA ARG A 245 39.50 -1.03 -4.28
C ARG A 245 38.18 -0.96 -3.51
N ILE A 246 37.59 0.22 -3.47
CA ILE A 246 36.28 0.45 -2.84
C ILE A 246 35.35 1.02 -3.89
N LYS A 247 34.25 0.32 -4.15
CA LYS A 247 33.21 0.76 -5.05
C LYS A 247 31.91 0.92 -4.27
N ILE A 248 31.28 2.09 -4.39
CA ILE A 248 29.91 2.30 -3.93
C ILE A 248 28.97 1.88 -5.04
N ASN A 249 28.15 0.89 -4.75
CA ASN A 249 27.16 0.38 -5.69
C ASN A 249 25.87 1.21 -5.65
N SER A 250 25.48 1.67 -4.45
CA SER A 250 24.27 2.46 -4.23
C SER A 250 24.42 3.27 -2.94
N MET A 251 23.86 4.47 -2.91
CA MET A 251 23.69 5.26 -1.69
C MET A 251 22.31 5.91 -1.69
N ILE A 252 21.53 5.61 -0.65
CA ILE A 252 20.23 6.20 -0.39
C ILE A 252 20.39 7.15 0.79
N LEU A 253 19.87 8.37 0.67
CA LEU A 253 19.79 9.33 1.76
C LEU A 253 18.38 9.92 1.80
N TYR A 254 17.69 9.67 2.91
CA TYR A 254 16.39 10.26 3.22
C TYR A 254 16.50 11.20 4.41
N ASP A 255 16.13 12.46 4.19
CA ASP A 255 16.05 13.50 5.19
C ASP A 255 14.66 13.47 5.85
N GLY A 256 14.59 12.81 7.00
CA GLY A 256 13.35 12.54 7.75
C GLY A 256 13.41 11.24 8.55
N LYS A 257 12.36 11.01 9.35
CA LYS A 257 12.24 9.81 10.18
C LYS A 257 11.92 8.56 9.35
N LEU A 258 12.40 7.41 9.78
CA LEU A 258 11.89 6.12 9.32
C LEU A 258 10.51 5.86 9.94
N SER A 259 9.56 5.32 9.16
CA SER A 259 8.27 4.88 9.69
C SER A 259 8.45 3.54 10.40
N ASP A 260 7.97 3.44 11.63
CA ASP A 260 8.26 2.33 12.55
C ASP A 260 7.43 1.05 12.26
N GLU A 261 6.33 1.15 11.49
CA GLU A 261 5.43 0.02 11.22
C GLU A 261 5.01 -0.07 9.75
N VAL A 262 5.41 -1.17 9.10
CA VAL A 262 4.87 -1.63 7.81
C VAL A 262 4.35 -3.04 8.01
N LYS A 263 3.04 -3.27 7.79
CA LYS A 263 2.47 -4.63 7.78
C LYS A 263 2.61 -5.27 6.41
N GLU A 264 2.42 -6.59 6.38
CA GLU A 264 2.47 -7.40 5.17
C GLU A 264 1.62 -6.81 4.03
N VAL A 265 2.18 -6.84 2.81
CA VAL A 265 1.50 -6.39 1.60
C VAL A 265 0.46 -7.41 1.18
N GLN A 266 -0.79 -6.97 1.06
CA GLN A 266 -1.94 -7.80 0.78
C GLN A 266 -2.43 -7.58 -0.64
N GLN A 267 -2.69 -8.65 -1.41
CA GLN A 267 -3.41 -8.52 -2.67
C GLN A 267 -4.88 -8.16 -2.40
N VAL A 268 -5.33 -7.03 -2.95
CA VAL A 268 -6.69 -6.49 -2.75
C VAL A 268 -7.47 -6.30 -4.05
N GLY A 269 -6.81 -6.37 -5.22
CA GLY A 269 -7.48 -6.30 -6.52
C GLY A 269 -6.93 -7.31 -7.53
N PHE A 270 -7.80 -7.76 -8.43
CA PHE A 270 -7.58 -8.91 -9.31
C PHE A 270 -7.79 -8.52 -10.78
N ASP A 271 -6.87 -8.88 -11.67
CA ASP A 271 -7.02 -8.66 -13.13
C ASP A 271 -7.78 -9.79 -13.81
N GLU A 272 -7.76 -10.98 -13.21
CA GLU A 272 -8.46 -12.17 -13.67
C GLU A 272 -8.92 -12.97 -12.46
N VAL A 273 -10.16 -13.46 -12.50
CA VAL A 273 -10.71 -14.39 -11.51
C VAL A 273 -11.28 -15.61 -12.20
N ARG A 274 -10.89 -16.77 -11.71
CA ARG A 274 -11.41 -18.08 -12.13
C ARG A 274 -12.33 -18.61 -11.07
N ILE A 275 -13.50 -19.07 -11.49
CA ILE A 275 -14.56 -19.57 -10.61
C ILE A 275 -14.85 -21.00 -11.04
N SER A 276 -14.97 -21.92 -10.09
CA SER A 276 -15.36 -23.30 -10.34
C SER A 276 -16.31 -23.82 -9.27
N ASN A 277 -17.36 -24.50 -9.74
CA ASN A 277 -18.35 -25.19 -8.93
C ASN A 277 -19.05 -24.30 -7.87
N PHE A 278 -19.32 -23.03 -8.21
CA PHE A 278 -19.86 -22.03 -7.31
C PHE A 278 -21.29 -21.63 -7.72
N LYS A 279 -22.28 -21.91 -6.88
CA LYS A 279 -23.71 -21.61 -7.12
C LYS A 279 -24.15 -22.08 -8.51
N GLY A 280 -24.61 -21.20 -9.40
CA GLY A 280 -25.01 -21.58 -10.76
C GLY A 280 -23.84 -21.96 -11.68
N VAL A 281 -22.63 -21.50 -11.37
CA VAL A 281 -21.45 -21.54 -12.24
C VAL A 281 -20.69 -22.86 -12.07
N SER A 282 -20.56 -23.62 -13.16
CA SER A 282 -19.69 -24.82 -13.20
C SER A 282 -18.22 -24.42 -13.34
N GLU A 283 -17.92 -23.54 -14.29
CA GLU A 283 -16.61 -22.94 -14.53
C GLU A 283 -16.77 -21.57 -15.19
N GLY A 284 -15.81 -20.67 -14.98
CA GLY A 284 -15.83 -19.33 -15.55
C GLY A 284 -14.52 -18.59 -15.34
N THR A 285 -14.22 -17.63 -16.22
CA THR A 285 -13.10 -16.70 -16.05
C THR A 285 -13.57 -15.29 -16.36
N VAL A 286 -13.30 -14.36 -15.44
CA VAL A 286 -13.68 -12.96 -15.55
C VAL A 286 -12.39 -12.13 -15.58
N LYS A 287 -12.19 -11.32 -16.62
CA LYS A 287 -11.09 -10.35 -16.70
C LYS A 287 -11.59 -8.99 -16.24
N LEU A 288 -10.82 -8.34 -15.38
CA LEU A 288 -11.22 -7.15 -14.65
C LEU A 288 -10.17 -6.03 -14.85
N GLY A 289 -10.63 -4.79 -14.77
CA GLY A 289 -9.82 -3.57 -14.69
C GLY A 289 -9.87 -2.97 -13.27
N LYS A 290 -9.39 -1.72 -13.11
CA LYS A 290 -9.51 -0.98 -11.85
C LYS A 290 -10.98 -0.73 -11.50
N ALA A 291 -11.77 -0.29 -12.47
CA ALA A 291 -13.22 -0.13 -12.35
C ALA A 291 -13.93 -1.06 -13.33
N ASN A 292 -15.05 -1.64 -12.90
CA ASN A 292 -15.80 -2.63 -13.68
C ASN A 292 -17.30 -2.46 -13.44
N VAL A 293 -18.08 -2.50 -14.51
CA VAL A 293 -19.54 -2.63 -14.46
C VAL A 293 -19.97 -3.92 -15.11
N ILE A 294 -20.72 -4.74 -14.38
CA ILE A 294 -21.23 -6.03 -14.84
C ILE A 294 -22.71 -5.88 -15.19
N ILE A 295 -23.05 -6.20 -16.43
CA ILE A 295 -24.41 -6.17 -16.96
C ILE A 295 -24.85 -7.57 -17.42
N GLY A 296 -26.16 -7.81 -17.45
CA GLY A 296 -26.71 -9.11 -17.85
C GLY A 296 -28.15 -9.29 -17.38
N ALA A 297 -28.82 -10.32 -17.89
CA ALA A 297 -30.19 -10.66 -17.50
C ALA A 297 -30.28 -11.11 -16.02
N ASN A 298 -31.50 -11.34 -15.53
CA ASN A 298 -31.70 -12.04 -14.26
C ASN A 298 -31.12 -13.45 -14.37
N ASN A 299 -30.53 -13.96 -13.29
CA ASN A 299 -29.83 -15.26 -13.23
C ASN A 299 -28.58 -15.40 -14.12
N ALA A 300 -28.11 -14.33 -14.74
CA ALA A 300 -26.91 -14.33 -15.59
C ALA A 300 -25.56 -14.49 -14.83
N GLY A 301 -25.59 -14.59 -13.50
CA GLY A 301 -24.39 -14.77 -12.68
C GLY A 301 -23.75 -13.49 -12.10
N LYS A 302 -24.33 -12.30 -12.34
CA LYS A 302 -23.82 -11.00 -11.82
C LYS A 302 -23.44 -11.00 -10.34
N THR A 303 -24.43 -11.23 -9.46
CA THR A 303 -24.21 -11.33 -8.01
C THR A 303 -23.27 -12.49 -7.66
N THR A 304 -23.29 -13.59 -8.43
CA THR A 304 -22.38 -14.74 -8.20
C THR A 304 -20.92 -14.35 -8.43
N ILE A 305 -20.63 -13.49 -9.40
CA ILE A 305 -19.28 -12.95 -9.63
C ILE A 305 -18.86 -12.07 -8.45
N LEU A 306 -19.73 -11.16 -7.99
CA LEU A 306 -19.42 -10.31 -6.82
C LEU A 306 -19.17 -11.16 -5.56
N GLU A 307 -20.00 -12.15 -5.27
CA GLU A 307 -19.81 -13.03 -4.11
C GLU A 307 -18.52 -13.85 -4.21
N ALA A 308 -18.15 -14.30 -5.41
CA ALA A 308 -16.88 -15.00 -5.63
C ALA A 308 -15.68 -14.07 -5.38
N LEU A 309 -15.73 -12.84 -5.89
CA LEU A 309 -14.72 -11.81 -5.63
C LEU A 309 -14.60 -11.48 -4.14
N TYR A 310 -15.73 -11.39 -3.45
CA TYR A 310 -15.78 -11.15 -2.01
C TYR A 310 -15.07 -12.26 -1.22
N LEU A 311 -15.37 -13.52 -1.54
CA LEU A 311 -14.69 -14.67 -0.92
C LEU A 311 -13.21 -14.69 -1.27
N LEU A 312 -12.84 -14.45 -2.53
CA LEU A 312 -11.43 -14.39 -2.95
C LEU A 312 -10.62 -13.35 -2.17
N ALA A 313 -11.22 -12.18 -1.93
CA ALA A 313 -10.61 -11.10 -1.17
C ALA A 313 -10.57 -11.38 0.33
N SER A 314 -11.68 -11.82 0.92
CA SER A 314 -11.93 -11.71 2.37
C SER A 314 -12.47 -12.98 3.04
N ALA A 315 -12.36 -14.16 2.41
CA ALA A 315 -12.90 -15.41 2.96
C ALA A 315 -12.43 -15.71 4.39
N GLU A 316 -11.17 -15.45 4.72
CA GLU A 316 -10.55 -15.72 6.02
C GLU A 316 -10.81 -14.65 7.09
N GLN A 317 -11.49 -13.56 6.73
CA GLN A 317 -11.61 -12.35 7.53
C GLN A 317 -12.96 -12.27 8.24
N VAL A 318 -13.00 -11.55 9.35
CA VAL A 318 -14.24 -11.21 10.05
C VAL A 318 -14.83 -9.97 9.37
N PRO A 319 -15.97 -10.07 8.70
CA PRO A 319 -16.50 -8.94 7.95
C PRO A 319 -17.30 -8.00 8.84
N VAL A 320 -17.56 -6.81 8.31
CA VAL A 320 -18.38 -5.79 8.97
C VAL A 320 -19.73 -6.36 9.39
N ALA A 321 -20.05 -6.28 10.68
CA ALA A 321 -21.33 -6.70 11.27
C ALA A 321 -21.63 -8.22 11.31
N PHE A 322 -20.67 -9.10 10.98
CA PHE A 322 -20.83 -10.56 11.08
C PHE A 322 -19.57 -11.23 11.63
N ASN A 323 -19.66 -12.51 11.98
CA ASN A 323 -18.53 -13.25 12.53
C ASN A 323 -17.73 -13.98 11.46
N ASP A 324 -18.32 -14.21 10.29
CA ASP A 324 -17.72 -14.98 9.21
C ASP A 324 -18.21 -14.50 7.84
N SER A 325 -17.34 -14.54 6.82
CA SER A 325 -17.70 -14.22 5.43
C SER A 325 -18.86 -15.07 4.88
N ILE A 326 -18.99 -16.33 5.30
CA ILE A 326 -20.12 -17.20 4.94
C ILE A 326 -21.40 -16.74 5.61
N GLU A 327 -21.33 -16.22 6.84
CA GLU A 327 -22.49 -15.64 7.55
C GLU A 327 -23.02 -14.40 6.81
N LEU A 328 -22.12 -13.51 6.35
CA LEU A 328 -22.51 -12.35 5.55
C LEU A 328 -23.23 -12.79 4.26
N LEU A 329 -22.65 -13.73 3.51
CA LEU A 329 -23.28 -14.21 2.27
C LEU A 329 -24.61 -14.93 2.56
N ALA A 330 -24.65 -15.79 3.57
CA ALA A 330 -25.87 -16.45 4.00
C ALA A 330 -26.97 -15.44 4.37
N TYR A 331 -26.58 -14.30 4.96
CA TYR A 331 -27.51 -13.22 5.27
C TYR A 331 -28.14 -12.60 4.01
N ILE A 332 -27.37 -12.39 2.95
CA ILE A 332 -27.91 -11.91 1.67
C ILE A 332 -28.90 -12.93 1.06
N HIS A 333 -28.66 -14.22 1.28
CA HIS A 333 -29.52 -15.33 0.82
C HIS A 333 -30.65 -15.70 1.78
N ASP A 334 -30.93 -14.86 2.78
CA ASP A 334 -31.96 -15.08 3.81
C ASP A 334 -31.79 -16.37 4.64
N ILE A 335 -30.56 -16.86 4.76
CA ILE A 335 -30.20 -18.01 5.59
C ILE A 335 -29.73 -17.49 6.96
N ARG A 336 -30.67 -17.41 7.90
CA ARG A 336 -30.41 -16.88 9.26
C ARG A 336 -29.88 -17.92 10.23
N GLU A 337 -30.32 -19.17 10.09
CA GLU A 337 -29.98 -20.25 11.00
C GLU A 337 -28.86 -21.12 10.43
N ASN A 338 -27.88 -21.43 11.28
CA ASN A 338 -26.77 -22.33 10.96
C ASN A 338 -26.12 -22.09 9.58
N PRO A 339 -25.71 -20.85 9.26
CA PRO A 339 -25.19 -20.50 7.93
C PRO A 339 -24.00 -21.38 7.52
N MET A 340 -23.13 -21.72 8.48
CA MET A 340 -21.98 -22.61 8.29
C MET A 340 -22.35 -24.05 7.96
N GLN A 341 -23.57 -24.51 8.23
CA GLN A 341 -24.04 -25.86 7.90
C GLN A 341 -24.76 -25.89 6.55
N SER A 342 -25.09 -24.73 5.99
CA SER A 342 -25.80 -24.61 4.73
C SER A 342 -24.91 -24.97 3.53
N LYS A 343 -25.54 -25.51 2.49
CA LYS A 343 -24.90 -25.92 1.23
C LYS A 343 -25.11 -24.92 0.10
N PHE A 344 -25.65 -23.73 0.40
CA PHE A 344 -26.15 -22.77 -0.59
C PHE A 344 -25.11 -22.27 -1.60
N LEU A 345 -23.83 -22.25 -1.24
CA LEU A 345 -22.74 -21.87 -2.14
C LEU A 345 -22.36 -22.98 -3.13
N PHE A 346 -22.66 -24.25 -2.81
CA PHE A 346 -22.30 -25.39 -3.65
C PHE A 346 -23.27 -25.50 -4.81
N ARG A 347 -22.72 -25.69 -6.01
CA ARG A 347 -23.54 -25.87 -7.20
C ARG A 347 -24.49 -27.05 -7.06
N PHE A 348 -25.78 -26.78 -7.18
CA PHE A 348 -26.86 -27.72 -6.92
C PHE A 348 -26.72 -28.47 -5.59
N TYR A 349 -26.15 -27.80 -4.57
CA TYR A 349 -25.89 -28.35 -3.25
C TYR A 349 -24.97 -29.58 -3.24
N ASN A 350 -24.24 -29.82 -4.33
CA ASN A 350 -23.30 -30.94 -4.45
C ASN A 350 -22.00 -30.64 -3.71
N THR A 351 -21.87 -31.23 -2.53
CA THR A 351 -20.72 -31.06 -1.64
C THR A 351 -19.56 -32.01 -1.92
N ARG A 352 -19.67 -32.91 -2.90
CA ARG A 352 -18.59 -33.84 -3.26
C ARG A 352 -17.46 -33.16 -4.02
N THR A 353 -17.79 -32.07 -4.71
CA THR A 353 -16.84 -31.26 -5.46
C THR A 353 -16.59 -29.97 -4.69
N PRO A 354 -15.33 -29.58 -4.42
CA PRO A 354 -15.03 -28.31 -3.77
C PRO A 354 -15.40 -27.13 -4.66
N ILE A 355 -15.70 -25.99 -4.04
CA ILE A 355 -15.71 -24.70 -4.71
C ILE A 355 -14.27 -24.21 -4.82
N LYS A 356 -13.88 -23.68 -5.96
CA LYS A 356 -12.56 -23.06 -6.15
C LYS A 356 -12.72 -21.68 -6.77
N ILE A 357 -12.07 -20.70 -6.15
CA ILE A 357 -12.01 -19.33 -6.65
C ILE A 357 -10.54 -18.91 -6.62
N GLU A 358 -10.01 -18.48 -7.76
CA GLU A 358 -8.58 -18.18 -7.92
C GLU A 358 -8.41 -16.84 -8.62
N GLY A 359 -7.45 -16.02 -8.17
CA GLY A 359 -7.10 -14.78 -8.85
C GLY A 359 -5.75 -14.23 -8.37
N GLY A 360 -4.85 -13.98 -9.32
CA GLY A 360 -3.45 -13.65 -9.03
C GLY A 360 -2.78 -14.71 -8.16
N GLU A 361 -2.27 -14.29 -6.99
CA GLU A 361 -1.55 -15.17 -6.07
C GLU A 361 -2.47 -15.81 -5.01
N ARG A 362 -3.76 -15.47 -5.02
CA ARG A 362 -4.75 -15.93 -4.03
C ARG A 362 -5.65 -17.04 -4.58
N LYS A 363 -5.93 -18.02 -3.73
CA LYS A 363 -6.87 -19.11 -3.99
C LYS A 363 -7.72 -19.37 -2.76
N VAL A 364 -9.00 -19.60 -2.99
CA VAL A 364 -9.98 -19.99 -1.97
C VAL A 364 -10.58 -21.32 -2.39
N GLU A 365 -10.41 -22.32 -1.53
CA GLU A 365 -11.08 -23.60 -1.66
C GLU A 365 -12.11 -23.77 -0.54
N ILE A 366 -13.36 -24.07 -0.90
CA ILE A 366 -14.43 -24.31 0.06
C ILE A 366 -14.92 -25.75 -0.09
N THR A 367 -14.86 -26.48 1.01
CA THR A 367 -15.30 -27.87 1.13
C THR A 367 -16.39 -28.00 2.17
N TYR A 368 -17.05 -29.16 2.21
CA TYR A 368 -18.03 -29.50 3.23
C TYR A 368 -17.63 -30.83 3.86
N ASN A 369 -17.38 -30.84 5.16
CA ASN A 369 -16.86 -32.03 5.85
C ASN A 369 -17.94 -32.97 6.40
N GLY A 370 -19.19 -32.78 5.96
CA GLY A 370 -20.35 -33.55 6.42
C GLY A 370 -21.27 -32.78 7.36
N ASN A 371 -20.73 -31.81 8.11
CA ASN A 371 -21.52 -30.98 9.03
C ASN A 371 -21.40 -29.49 8.76
N PHE A 372 -20.22 -29.02 8.34
CA PHE A 372 -19.96 -27.60 8.16
C PHE A 372 -19.11 -27.30 6.93
N VAL A 373 -19.28 -26.08 6.43
CA VAL A 373 -18.45 -25.45 5.42
C VAL A 373 -17.06 -25.19 6.00
N VAL A 374 -16.03 -25.59 5.28
CA VAL A 374 -14.62 -25.35 5.62
C VAL A 374 -13.98 -24.56 4.50
N LYS A 375 -13.38 -23.42 4.86
CA LYS A 375 -12.66 -22.54 3.94
C LYS A 375 -11.16 -22.76 4.11
N LYS A 376 -10.44 -22.87 3.00
CA LYS A 376 -8.98 -22.81 2.96
C LYS A 376 -8.57 -21.68 2.03
N VAL A 377 -7.83 -20.71 2.56
CA VAL A 377 -7.32 -19.56 1.81
C VAL A 377 -5.81 -19.65 1.72
N THR A 378 -5.28 -19.51 0.52
CA THR A 378 -3.82 -19.49 0.29
C THR A 378 -3.41 -18.26 -0.53
N GLU A 379 -2.32 -17.62 -0.15
CA GLU A 379 -1.66 -16.52 -0.87
C GLU A 379 -0.18 -16.88 -1.02
N LYS A 380 0.38 -16.83 -2.24
CA LYS A 380 1.77 -17.27 -2.53
C LYS A 380 2.08 -18.68 -1.96
N ASP A 381 1.13 -19.60 -2.14
CA ASP A 381 1.16 -20.98 -1.65
C ASP A 381 1.25 -21.16 -0.11
N LYS A 382 1.07 -20.09 0.66
CA LYS A 382 0.99 -20.14 2.13
C LYS A 382 -0.46 -19.97 2.59
N GLU A 383 -0.86 -20.72 3.61
CA GLU A 383 -2.20 -20.58 4.20
C GLU A 383 -2.31 -19.24 4.95
N VAL A 384 -3.38 -18.49 4.67
CA VAL A 384 -3.67 -17.20 5.30
C VAL A 384 -4.85 -17.35 6.25
N LYS A 385 -4.74 -16.76 7.45
CA LYS A 385 -5.78 -16.80 8.49
C LYS A 385 -6.03 -15.40 9.04
N GLY A 386 -7.28 -14.98 9.08
CA GLY A 386 -7.66 -13.67 9.62
C GLY A 386 -7.15 -12.49 8.80
N GLY A 387 -7.10 -11.32 9.43
CA GLY A 387 -6.66 -10.07 8.81
C GLY A 387 -7.77 -9.04 8.69
N GLU A 388 -7.38 -7.82 8.32
CA GLU A 388 -8.29 -6.68 8.16
C GLU A 388 -9.10 -6.79 6.86
N PRO A 389 -10.39 -6.38 6.86
CA PRO A 389 -11.24 -6.42 5.67
C PRO A 389 -10.55 -5.87 4.41
N ARG A 390 -10.44 -6.71 3.37
CA ARG A 390 -9.95 -6.33 2.04
C ARG A 390 -11.08 -5.81 1.15
N ALA A 391 -12.31 -6.32 1.34
CA ALA A 391 -13.47 -5.95 0.53
C ALA A 391 -14.65 -5.44 1.37
N LEU A 392 -15.38 -4.46 0.82
CA LEU A 392 -16.69 -4.04 1.30
C LEU A 392 -17.76 -4.48 0.29
N PHE A 393 -18.71 -5.28 0.76
CA PHE A 393 -19.83 -5.77 -0.05
C PHE A 393 -21.06 -4.92 0.20
N VAL A 394 -21.52 -4.20 -0.80
CA VAL A 394 -22.69 -3.33 -0.71
C VAL A 394 -23.88 -4.03 -1.33
N ASN A 395 -24.90 -4.24 -0.51
CA ASN A 395 -26.20 -4.77 -0.92
C ASN A 395 -27.26 -4.18 0.03
N SER A 396 -28.45 -3.87 -0.49
CA SER A 396 -29.54 -3.24 0.27
C SER A 396 -29.91 -4.02 1.53
N SER A 397 -29.85 -5.36 1.50
CA SER A 397 -30.13 -6.20 2.68
C SER A 397 -29.16 -5.96 3.84
N LEU A 398 -27.92 -5.54 3.58
CA LEU A 398 -26.88 -5.36 4.60
C LEU A 398 -26.98 -4.02 5.33
N LEU A 399 -27.73 -3.05 4.80
CA LEU A 399 -27.79 -1.67 5.31
C LEU A 399 -28.07 -1.61 6.82
N LYS A 400 -29.06 -2.37 7.30
CA LYS A 400 -29.41 -2.40 8.73
C LYS A 400 -28.28 -2.94 9.61
N ARG A 401 -27.57 -3.97 9.16
CA ARG A 401 -26.43 -4.56 9.87
C ARG A 401 -25.24 -3.60 9.89
N TYR A 402 -25.03 -2.88 8.79
CA TYR A 402 -23.98 -1.88 8.65
C TYR A 402 -24.22 -0.66 9.54
N LEU A 403 -25.45 -0.13 9.59
CA LEU A 403 -25.81 0.93 10.54
C LEU A 403 -25.60 0.50 12.00
N LEU A 404 -25.95 -0.74 12.35
CA LEU A 404 -25.68 -1.27 13.69
C LEU A 404 -24.17 -1.31 13.99
N TYR A 405 -23.36 -1.76 13.03
CA TYR A 405 -21.90 -1.77 13.19
C TYR A 405 -21.33 -0.37 13.36
N ILE A 406 -21.78 0.62 12.57
CA ILE A 406 -21.40 2.02 12.77
C ILE A 406 -21.77 2.48 14.19
N GLY A 407 -22.97 2.14 14.67
CA GLY A 407 -23.43 2.52 16.01
C GLY A 407 -22.60 1.88 17.14
N LEU A 408 -22.13 0.65 16.94
CA LEU A 408 -21.24 -0.04 17.89
C LEU A 408 -19.83 0.54 17.90
N ASN A 409 -19.37 1.13 16.80
CA ASN A 409 -18.06 1.75 16.66
C ASN A 409 -18.14 3.29 16.61
N TRP A 410 -19.22 3.86 17.15
CA TRP A 410 -19.52 5.28 17.00
C TRP A 410 -18.47 6.17 17.65
N GLU A 411 -17.83 5.73 18.74
CA GLU A 411 -16.76 6.47 19.42
C GLU A 411 -15.62 6.82 18.45
N GLU A 412 -15.14 5.85 17.66
CA GLU A 412 -14.08 6.09 16.69
C GLU A 412 -14.60 6.84 15.46
N ILE A 413 -15.75 6.44 14.94
CA ILE A 413 -16.31 7.01 13.70
C ILE A 413 -16.68 8.49 13.88
N SER A 414 -17.21 8.87 15.04
CA SER A 414 -17.59 10.26 15.35
C SER A 414 -16.41 11.23 15.39
N ASN A 415 -15.19 10.73 15.57
CA ASN A 415 -13.96 11.53 15.52
C ASN A 415 -13.49 11.83 14.08
N MET A 416 -14.06 11.17 13.06
CA MET A 416 -13.78 11.45 11.64
C MET A 416 -14.59 12.68 11.18
N THR A 417 -14.44 13.81 11.87
CA THR A 417 -15.27 15.00 11.67
C THR A 417 -15.15 15.58 10.26
N GLU A 418 -13.95 15.60 9.68
CA GLU A 418 -13.72 16.05 8.31
C GLU A 418 -14.51 15.20 7.31
N VAL A 419 -14.47 13.87 7.46
CA VAL A 419 -15.23 12.92 6.63
C VAL A 419 -16.74 13.12 6.81
N ILE A 420 -17.23 13.23 8.04
CA ILE A 420 -18.65 13.44 8.32
C ILE A 420 -19.13 14.75 7.67
N ASN A 421 -18.31 15.81 7.75
CA ASN A 421 -18.62 17.09 7.14
C ASN A 421 -18.69 16.98 5.61
N GLU A 422 -17.72 16.31 5.00
CA GLU A 422 -17.66 16.06 3.55
C GLU A 422 -18.91 15.29 3.08
N VAL A 423 -19.22 14.16 3.71
CA VAL A 423 -20.37 13.30 3.35
C VAL A 423 -21.69 14.07 3.46
N ILE A 424 -21.88 14.88 4.50
CA ILE A 424 -23.11 15.67 4.66
C ILE A 424 -23.16 16.83 3.66
N SER A 425 -22.02 17.47 3.35
CA SER A 425 -21.94 18.49 2.30
C SER A 425 -22.35 17.93 0.95
N GLU A 426 -21.86 16.75 0.58
CA GLU A 426 -22.24 16.06 -0.67
C GLU A 426 -23.74 15.78 -0.74
N ILE A 427 -24.36 15.40 0.39
CA ILE A 427 -25.81 15.20 0.49
C ILE A 427 -26.56 16.50 0.30
N ASN A 428 -26.12 17.58 0.95
CA ASN A 428 -26.75 18.89 0.84
C ASN A 428 -26.72 19.43 -0.60
N GLU A 429 -25.68 19.10 -1.38
CA GLU A 429 -25.59 19.50 -2.79
C GLU A 429 -26.60 18.79 -3.72
N VAL A 430 -27.11 17.62 -3.33
CA VAL A 430 -28.03 16.82 -4.16
C VAL A 430 -29.46 16.76 -3.61
N ASN A 431 -29.66 17.14 -2.36
CA ASN A 431 -30.95 17.12 -1.69
C ASN A 431 -31.62 18.50 -1.64
N ASN A 432 -32.94 18.52 -1.53
CA ASN A 432 -33.69 19.78 -1.33
C ASN A 432 -33.65 20.23 0.14
N GLU A 433 -33.53 19.29 1.08
CA GLU A 433 -33.37 19.60 2.49
C GLU A 433 -31.88 19.66 2.86
N GLU A 434 -31.47 20.73 3.51
CA GLU A 434 -30.11 20.90 4.00
C GLU A 434 -29.99 20.54 5.49
N TYR A 435 -28.92 19.82 5.81
CA TYR A 435 -28.55 19.41 7.16
C TYR A 435 -27.27 20.10 7.61
N MET A 436 -27.13 20.36 8.90
CA MET A 436 -25.84 20.75 9.48
C MET A 436 -24.84 19.61 9.27
N GLU A 437 -23.58 19.96 9.06
CA GLU A 437 -22.43 19.06 8.90
C GLU A 437 -22.09 18.34 10.21
N THR A 438 -23.05 17.57 10.71
CA THR A 438 -22.91 16.76 11.91
C THR A 438 -23.97 15.67 11.90
N ILE A 439 -23.61 14.54 12.50
CA ILE A 439 -24.52 13.43 12.76
C ILE A 439 -24.36 13.05 14.22
N THR A 440 -25.48 12.80 14.91
CA THR A 440 -25.48 12.40 16.32
C THR A 440 -26.05 11.00 16.46
N TYR A 441 -25.53 10.22 17.41
CA TYR A 441 -26.07 8.90 17.76
C TYR A 441 -26.72 8.97 19.14
N GLU A 442 -28.05 9.01 19.17
CA GLU A 442 -28.82 9.35 20.37
C GLU A 442 -29.99 8.38 20.59
N PRO A 443 -30.48 8.23 21.84
CA PRO A 443 -31.65 7.39 22.12
C PRO A 443 -32.93 7.87 21.42
N PHE A 444 -33.72 6.91 20.93
CA PHE A 444 -35.08 7.05 20.42
C PHE A 444 -35.92 5.84 20.83
N SER A 445 -36.94 6.05 21.67
CA SER A 445 -37.87 4.98 22.09
C SER A 445 -37.17 3.73 22.65
N GLY A 446 -36.07 3.90 23.39
CA GLY A 446 -35.31 2.82 24.02
C GLY A 446 -34.21 2.18 23.17
N GLN A 447 -33.99 2.63 21.93
CA GLN A 447 -32.86 2.21 21.08
C GLN A 447 -32.13 3.44 20.52
N ASN A 448 -30.82 3.36 20.31
CA ASN A 448 -30.09 4.47 19.71
C ASN A 448 -30.29 4.52 18.19
N THR A 449 -30.31 5.73 17.64
CA THR A 449 -30.39 5.99 16.20
C THR A 449 -29.51 7.17 15.83
N PHE A 450 -29.13 7.23 14.56
CA PHE A 450 -28.48 8.39 13.98
C PHE A 450 -29.49 9.48 13.68
N TYR A 451 -29.11 10.74 13.93
CA TYR A 451 -29.86 11.93 13.57
C TYR A 451 -29.02 12.88 12.74
N PHE A 452 -29.68 13.50 11.75
CA PHE A 452 -29.25 14.76 11.16
C PHE A 452 -30.04 15.92 11.76
N ILE A 453 -29.45 17.11 11.73
CA ILE A 453 -30.07 18.35 12.19
C ILE A 453 -30.35 19.23 10.97
N ARG A 454 -31.62 19.52 10.71
CA ARG A 454 -32.03 20.38 9.58
C ARG A 454 -31.56 21.81 9.81
N ARG A 455 -30.97 22.44 8.79
CA ARG A 455 -30.50 23.84 8.89
C ARG A 455 -31.65 24.84 9.00
N SER A 456 -32.79 24.54 8.38
CA SER A 456 -33.92 25.48 8.29
C SER A 456 -34.56 25.80 9.64
N ASP A 457 -34.62 24.82 10.55
CA ASP A 457 -35.37 24.94 11.81
C ASP A 457 -34.73 24.18 12.99
N SER A 458 -33.49 23.70 12.82
CA SER A 458 -32.73 22.95 13.82
C SER A 458 -33.43 21.68 14.34
N LYS A 459 -34.46 21.20 13.63
CA LYS A 459 -35.14 19.95 13.99
C LYS A 459 -34.30 18.75 13.62
N ARG A 460 -34.41 17.72 14.45
CA ARG A 460 -33.72 16.45 14.26
C ARG A 460 -34.56 15.53 13.39
N VAL A 461 -33.92 14.85 12.46
CA VAL A 461 -34.52 13.81 11.61
C VAL A 461 -33.67 12.56 11.72
N ARG A 462 -34.31 11.42 11.97
CA ARG A 462 -33.57 10.15 12.05
C ARG A 462 -33.07 9.78 10.67
N LEU A 463 -31.84 9.26 10.58
CA LEU A 463 -31.27 8.78 9.32
C LEU A 463 -32.20 7.73 8.67
N VAL A 464 -32.76 6.82 9.49
CA VAL A 464 -33.67 5.76 9.02
C VAL A 464 -35.04 6.26 8.53
N ASP A 465 -35.39 7.53 8.77
CA ASP A 465 -36.60 8.16 8.24
C ASP A 465 -36.36 8.87 6.90
N LEU A 466 -35.10 8.99 6.47
CA LEU A 466 -34.74 9.57 5.17
C LEU A 466 -34.90 8.54 4.04
N GLY A 467 -34.84 8.98 2.78
CA GLY A 467 -34.87 8.06 1.65
C GLY A 467 -33.74 7.04 1.68
N GLU A 468 -34.03 5.78 1.32
CA GLU A 468 -33.09 4.66 1.41
C GLU A 468 -31.78 4.88 0.63
N GLY A 469 -31.83 5.61 -0.48
CA GLY A 469 -30.63 6.03 -1.21
C GLY A 469 -29.67 6.87 -0.37
N LEU A 470 -30.18 7.84 0.40
CA LEU A 470 -29.36 8.66 1.30
C LEU A 470 -28.82 7.82 2.45
N GLN A 471 -29.64 6.92 3.01
CA GLN A 471 -29.19 5.99 4.05
C GLN A 471 -28.02 5.13 3.56
N THR A 472 -28.14 4.58 2.36
CA THR A 472 -27.12 3.76 1.71
C THR A 472 -25.85 4.55 1.49
N PHE A 473 -25.95 5.74 0.90
CA PHE A 473 -24.79 6.59 0.63
C PHE A 473 -24.01 6.93 1.91
N VAL A 474 -24.69 7.45 2.94
CA VAL A 474 -24.08 7.80 4.23
C VAL A 474 -23.39 6.58 4.84
N THR A 475 -24.10 5.44 4.89
CA THR A 475 -23.59 4.23 5.51
C THR A 475 -22.35 3.70 4.80
N VAL A 476 -22.39 3.64 3.47
CA VAL A 476 -21.28 3.12 2.65
C VAL A 476 -20.08 4.06 2.68
N ARG A 477 -20.27 5.38 2.58
CA ARG A 477 -19.18 6.36 2.68
C ARG A 477 -18.50 6.30 4.05
N LEU A 478 -19.27 6.30 5.14
CA LEU A 478 -18.69 6.21 6.49
C LEU A 478 -17.96 4.87 6.71
N LEU A 479 -18.52 3.74 6.27
CA LEU A 479 -17.84 2.45 6.37
C LEU A 479 -16.58 2.39 5.52
N TYR A 480 -16.61 2.90 4.29
CA TYR A 480 -15.42 2.93 3.45
C TYR A 480 -14.33 3.78 4.09
N GLU A 481 -14.64 4.97 4.61
CA GLU A 481 -13.64 5.84 5.23
C GLU A 481 -13.07 5.24 6.52
N TYR A 482 -13.92 4.58 7.31
CA TYR A 482 -13.49 3.88 8.52
C TYR A 482 -12.55 2.70 8.20
N LEU A 483 -12.92 1.86 7.22
CA LEU A 483 -12.27 0.57 6.93
C LEU A 483 -11.16 0.64 5.86
N LYS A 484 -11.29 1.58 4.92
CA LYS A 484 -10.49 1.74 3.70
C LYS A 484 -10.24 0.42 2.96
N PRO A 485 -11.29 -0.34 2.56
CA PRO A 485 -11.14 -1.59 1.83
C PRO A 485 -10.46 -1.33 0.48
N GLY A 486 -9.66 -2.29 0.01
CA GLY A 486 -9.03 -2.20 -1.31
C GLY A 486 -9.93 -2.68 -2.47
N LEU A 487 -11.11 -3.21 -2.16
CA LEU A 487 -12.12 -3.67 -3.12
C LEU A 487 -13.53 -3.25 -2.69
N ILE A 488 -14.27 -2.56 -3.56
CA ILE A 488 -15.70 -2.31 -3.39
C ILE A 488 -16.48 -3.19 -4.35
N LEU A 489 -17.46 -3.92 -3.80
CA LEU A 489 -18.36 -4.80 -4.53
C LEU A 489 -19.79 -4.30 -4.32
N TRP A 490 -20.37 -3.62 -5.31
CA TRP A 490 -21.71 -3.05 -5.17
C TRP A 490 -22.71 -3.80 -6.04
N ASP A 491 -23.61 -4.54 -5.41
CA ASP A 491 -24.66 -5.26 -6.12
C ASP A 491 -25.88 -4.37 -6.35
N ASP A 492 -26.32 -4.30 -7.61
CA ASP A 492 -27.47 -3.52 -8.08
C ASP A 492 -27.37 -2.04 -7.67
N ILE A 493 -26.35 -1.34 -8.19
CA ILE A 493 -25.99 0.01 -7.75
C ILE A 493 -27.10 1.05 -7.94
N GLU A 494 -28.04 0.84 -8.86
CA GLU A 494 -29.18 1.75 -9.03
C GLU A 494 -30.29 1.58 -7.98
N SER A 495 -30.28 0.49 -7.20
CA SER A 495 -31.36 0.17 -6.28
C SER A 495 -31.56 1.30 -5.27
N HIS A 496 -32.74 1.92 -5.31
CA HIS A 496 -33.17 3.01 -4.43
C HIS A 496 -32.36 4.32 -4.53
N LEU A 497 -31.55 4.50 -5.57
CA LEU A 497 -30.74 5.69 -5.79
C LEU A 497 -31.32 6.59 -6.90
N ASN A 498 -31.40 7.89 -6.62
CA ASN A 498 -31.79 8.88 -7.63
C ASN A 498 -30.57 9.26 -8.51
N PRO A 499 -30.77 9.82 -9.72
CA PRO A 499 -29.68 10.13 -10.63
C PRO A 499 -28.61 11.09 -10.07
N LYS A 500 -29.01 12.08 -9.25
CA LYS A 500 -28.07 13.04 -8.66
C LYS A 500 -27.11 12.36 -7.67
N LEU A 501 -27.65 11.49 -6.82
CA LEU A 501 -26.87 10.77 -5.83
C LEU A 501 -25.98 9.70 -6.47
N LEU A 502 -26.48 9.04 -7.52
CA LEU A 502 -25.67 8.13 -8.32
C LEU A 502 -24.46 8.84 -8.95
N GLY A 503 -24.66 10.04 -9.50
CA GLY A 503 -23.55 10.86 -10.01
C GLY A 503 -22.49 11.18 -8.94
N ARG A 504 -22.90 11.40 -7.67
CA ARG A 504 -21.97 11.58 -6.55
C ARG A 504 -21.20 10.31 -6.20
N ILE A 505 -21.86 9.17 -6.22
CA ILE A 505 -21.22 7.87 -5.98
C ILE A 505 -20.17 7.58 -7.06
N ILE A 506 -20.52 7.82 -8.33
CA ILE A 506 -19.60 7.62 -9.46
C ILE A 506 -18.42 8.59 -9.37
N ALA A 507 -18.63 9.84 -8.99
CA ALA A 507 -17.53 10.80 -8.78
C ALA A 507 -16.60 10.33 -7.65
N TRP A 508 -17.17 9.92 -6.51
CA TRP A 508 -16.40 9.40 -5.38
C TRP A 508 -15.56 8.16 -5.73
N PHE A 509 -16.04 7.30 -6.62
CA PHE A 509 -15.28 6.14 -7.07
C PHE A 509 -13.93 6.49 -7.72
N ASP A 510 -13.78 7.67 -8.32
CA ASP A 510 -12.50 8.11 -8.88
C ASP A 510 -11.47 8.41 -7.77
N ASP A 511 -11.92 8.80 -6.58
CA ASP A 511 -11.07 9.07 -5.40
C ASP A 511 -10.62 7.78 -4.68
N ILE A 512 -11.01 6.61 -5.19
CA ILE A 512 -10.68 5.31 -4.60
C ILE A 512 -9.44 4.73 -5.27
N PRO A 513 -8.34 4.48 -4.52
CA PRO A 513 -7.15 3.85 -5.08
C PRO A 513 -7.36 2.34 -5.36
N GLY A 514 -8.34 1.73 -4.69
CA GLY A 514 -8.70 0.33 -4.81
C GLY A 514 -9.45 -0.05 -6.10
N GLN A 515 -9.89 -1.31 -6.14
CA GLN A 515 -10.68 -1.85 -7.25
C GLN A 515 -12.18 -1.68 -6.97
N ILE A 516 -12.94 -1.38 -8.00
CA ILE A 516 -14.40 -1.23 -7.94
C ILE A 516 -15.04 -2.21 -8.92
N VAL A 517 -16.00 -2.98 -8.43
CA VAL A 517 -16.83 -3.85 -9.25
C VAL A 517 -18.28 -3.65 -8.86
N VAL A 518 -19.08 -3.21 -9.81
CA VAL A 518 -20.50 -2.94 -9.59
C VAL A 518 -21.35 -3.73 -10.56
N THR A 519 -22.56 -4.10 -10.15
CA THR A 519 -23.55 -4.69 -11.06
C THR A 519 -24.69 -3.71 -11.28
N THR A 520 -25.26 -3.75 -12.48
CA THR A 520 -26.43 -2.92 -12.83
C THR A 520 -27.28 -3.61 -13.90
N HIS A 521 -28.58 -3.34 -13.87
CA HIS A 521 -29.53 -3.69 -14.91
C HIS A 521 -29.80 -2.53 -15.87
N ASN A 522 -29.39 -1.31 -15.52
CA ASN A 522 -29.59 -0.09 -16.28
C ASN A 522 -28.37 0.25 -17.16
N LEU A 523 -28.57 0.22 -18.48
CA LEU A 523 -27.50 0.50 -19.45
C LEU A 523 -27.01 1.96 -19.41
N PHE A 524 -27.86 2.91 -19.01
CA PHE A 524 -27.44 4.31 -18.87
C PHE A 524 -26.53 4.48 -17.66
N VAL A 525 -26.84 3.81 -16.55
CA VAL A 525 -25.95 3.78 -15.36
C VAL A 525 -24.63 3.12 -15.70
N ALA A 526 -24.66 2.00 -16.43
CA ALA A 526 -23.44 1.36 -16.92
C ALA A 526 -22.61 2.29 -17.82
N LYS A 527 -23.26 3.04 -18.71
CA LYS A 527 -22.59 4.04 -19.57
C LYS A 527 -21.91 5.14 -18.74
N ASP A 528 -22.62 5.72 -17.77
CA ASP A 528 -22.07 6.77 -16.92
C ASP A 528 -20.84 6.29 -16.14
N ILE A 529 -20.86 5.05 -15.65
CA ILE A 529 -19.72 4.42 -14.96
C ILE A 529 -18.54 4.19 -15.92
N VAL A 530 -18.80 3.65 -17.11
CA VAL A 530 -17.76 3.40 -18.14
C VAL A 530 -17.08 4.69 -18.54
N GLU A 531 -17.85 5.73 -18.85
CA GLU A 531 -17.33 7.01 -19.33
C GLU A 531 -16.60 7.80 -18.23
N SER A 532 -17.13 7.79 -17.00
CA SER A 532 -16.54 8.56 -15.89
C SER A 532 -15.28 7.92 -15.31
N LEU A 533 -15.20 6.59 -15.27
CA LEU A 533 -14.12 5.86 -14.59
C LEU A 533 -13.20 5.09 -15.55
N ASN A 534 -13.42 5.18 -16.86
CA ASN A 534 -12.80 4.31 -17.85
C ASN A 534 -12.96 2.82 -17.47
N ALA A 535 -14.16 2.46 -17.00
CA ALA A 535 -14.44 1.13 -16.45
C ALA A 535 -14.62 0.09 -17.58
N LYS A 536 -14.23 -1.16 -17.32
CA LYS A 536 -14.63 -2.26 -18.19
C LYS A 536 -16.13 -2.52 -18.07
N CYS A 537 -16.82 -2.64 -19.20
CA CYS A 537 -18.19 -3.13 -19.25
C CYS A 537 -18.20 -4.62 -19.56
N LEU A 538 -18.72 -5.45 -18.65
CA LEU A 538 -18.73 -6.90 -18.77
C LEU A 538 -20.17 -7.40 -18.89
N ALA A 539 -20.55 -7.86 -20.08
CA ALA A 539 -21.79 -8.60 -20.27
C ALA A 539 -21.59 -10.05 -19.85
N VAL A 540 -22.52 -10.58 -19.04
CA VAL A 540 -22.43 -11.95 -18.52
C VAL A 540 -23.71 -12.74 -18.73
N ASP A 541 -23.57 -14.06 -18.88
CA ASP A 541 -24.66 -15.03 -18.85
C ASP A 541 -24.14 -16.43 -18.46
N ILE A 542 -25.02 -17.35 -18.08
CA ILE A 542 -24.68 -18.74 -17.71
C ILE A 542 -25.25 -19.70 -18.75
N ALA A 543 -24.37 -20.46 -19.40
CA ALA A 543 -24.73 -21.50 -20.36
C ALA A 543 -25.49 -22.66 -19.70
N LYS A 544 -26.19 -23.47 -20.51
CA LYS A 544 -27.00 -24.61 -20.01
C LYS A 544 -26.20 -25.63 -19.20
N ASP A 545 -24.93 -25.83 -19.53
CA ASP A 545 -24.00 -26.70 -18.81
C ASP A 545 -23.46 -26.07 -17.51
N GLY A 546 -23.79 -24.81 -17.25
CA GLY A 546 -23.35 -24.00 -16.11
C GLY A 546 -22.14 -23.13 -16.39
N LYS A 547 -21.57 -23.13 -17.59
CA LYS A 547 -20.39 -22.33 -17.90
C LYS A 547 -20.74 -20.84 -17.89
N LEU A 548 -19.96 -20.05 -17.16
CA LEU A 548 -20.10 -18.59 -17.17
C LEU A 548 -19.48 -18.04 -18.44
N ILE A 549 -20.30 -17.36 -19.25
CA ILE A 549 -19.89 -16.64 -20.44
C ILE A 549 -19.75 -15.16 -20.07
N VAL A 550 -18.61 -14.58 -20.41
CA VAL A 550 -18.26 -13.19 -20.11
C VAL A 550 -17.71 -12.56 -21.37
N GLU A 551 -18.28 -11.43 -21.78
CA GLU A 551 -17.82 -10.65 -22.93
C GLU A 551 -17.62 -9.20 -22.51
N GLU A 552 -16.46 -8.64 -22.88
CA GLU A 552 -16.18 -7.22 -22.69
C GLU A 552 -16.86 -6.42 -23.80
N ILE A 553 -17.57 -5.36 -23.42
CA ILE A 553 -18.27 -4.46 -24.32
C ILE A 553 -17.41 -3.20 -24.47
N ASP A 554 -16.59 -3.16 -25.53
CA ASP A 554 -15.61 -2.08 -25.76
C ASP A 554 -16.25 -0.70 -25.98
N ASP A 555 -17.43 -0.64 -26.61
CA ASP A 555 -18.12 0.61 -26.96
C ASP A 555 -19.62 0.53 -26.60
N LEU A 556 -19.90 0.56 -25.30
CA LEU A 556 -21.26 0.53 -24.77
C LEU A 556 -22.13 1.67 -25.32
N SER A 557 -21.55 2.86 -25.46
CA SER A 557 -22.23 4.06 -25.93
C SER A 557 -22.80 3.86 -27.33
N ARG A 558 -22.03 3.24 -28.24
CA ARG A 558 -22.51 2.89 -29.58
C ARG A 558 -23.67 1.91 -29.59
N TYR A 559 -23.70 0.91 -28.71
CA TYR A 559 -24.86 0.00 -28.61
C TYR A 559 -26.13 0.76 -28.23
N ILE A 560 -26.03 1.63 -27.23
CA ILE A 560 -27.16 2.43 -26.74
C ILE A 560 -27.63 3.40 -27.84
N ASP A 561 -26.72 4.08 -28.53
CA ASP A 561 -27.06 5.03 -29.60
C ASP A 561 -27.74 4.34 -30.80
N LEU A 562 -27.40 3.08 -31.07
CA LEU A 562 -28.05 2.24 -32.09
C LEU A 562 -29.35 1.57 -31.61
N GLY A 563 -29.74 1.74 -30.34
CA GLY A 563 -30.91 1.09 -29.74
C GLY A 563 -30.75 -0.42 -29.57
N LEU A 564 -29.51 -0.92 -29.51
CA LEU A 564 -29.18 -2.33 -29.34
C LEU A 564 -28.88 -2.64 -27.87
N ASP A 565 -29.34 -3.81 -27.41
CA ASP A 565 -29.00 -4.32 -26.09
C ASP A 565 -27.72 -5.18 -26.15
N PRO A 566 -26.58 -4.72 -25.60
CA PRO A 566 -25.33 -5.48 -25.65
C PRO A 566 -25.39 -6.80 -24.87
N ARG A 567 -26.38 -6.97 -23.97
CA ARG A 567 -26.58 -8.22 -23.21
C ARG A 567 -27.00 -9.39 -24.11
N GLU A 568 -27.56 -9.12 -25.29
CA GLU A 568 -27.95 -10.17 -26.23
C GLU A 568 -26.74 -10.87 -26.89
N ILE A 569 -25.53 -10.27 -26.84
CA ILE A 569 -24.29 -10.87 -27.35
C ILE A 569 -23.95 -12.16 -26.60
N VAL A 570 -23.98 -12.11 -25.27
CA VAL A 570 -23.73 -13.28 -24.42
C VAL A 570 -24.88 -14.27 -24.49
N ARG A 571 -26.12 -13.77 -24.56
CA ARG A 571 -27.30 -14.63 -24.67
C ARG A 571 -27.31 -15.45 -25.96
N GLY A 572 -26.90 -14.84 -27.08
CA GLY A 572 -26.73 -15.54 -28.36
C GLY A 572 -25.72 -16.69 -28.29
N LYS A 573 -24.62 -16.51 -27.53
CA LYS A 573 -23.60 -17.54 -27.30
C LYS A 573 -24.04 -18.66 -26.35
N VAL A 574 -25.05 -18.41 -25.52
CA VAL A 574 -25.62 -19.39 -24.57
C VAL A 574 -26.75 -20.22 -25.20
N VAL A 575 -27.52 -19.62 -26.10
CA VAL A 575 -28.71 -20.24 -26.71
C VAL A 575 -28.37 -21.02 -27.98
N GLY A 576 -27.39 -20.57 -28.76
CA GLY A 576 -26.86 -21.27 -29.95
C GLY A 576 -25.90 -22.38 -29.58
#